data_AF-A0A174SXH4-F1
#
_entry.id   AF-A0A174SXH4-F1
#
_cell.length_a   1.000
_cell.length_b   1.000
_cell.length_c   1.000
_cell.angle_alpha   90.00
_cell.angle_beta   90.00
_cell.angle_gamma   90.00
#
_symmetry.space_group_name_H-M   'P 1'
#
loop_
_entity.id
_entity.type
_entity.pdbx_description
1 polymer ?
#
loop_
_entity_poly.entity_id
_entity_poly.type
_entity_poly.pdbx_seq_one_letter_code
_entity_poly.pdbx_strand_id
1 'polypeptide(L)'
;MRRIAGAGAPAVAGAVYGNRAFEDALLELCDLLTAQAFVPVAAGAFIAEHSMLRTVAAGRPDARDMQEIEAFAAAVQEKLDSCRHAAVSVPGSRPYCAGKPLPLRPQASDRCVSCGLCARRCPVGAIPPDAPDKTGEACILCMRCVAVCPRQARALPPAGLMAVQAKLGGLTQVRRENQTWL
;
A
#
# COMPACT_ATOMS: atom_id res chain seq x y z
N MET A 1 14.39 4.39 1.13
CA MET A 1 15.27 3.91 0.04
C MET A 1 16.68 4.48 0.07
N ARG A 2 16.96 5.71 0.57
CA ARG A 2 18.25 6.45 0.58
C ARG A 2 19.58 5.73 0.94
N ARG A 3 19.57 4.43 1.19
CA ARG A 3 20.73 3.56 1.45
C ARG A 3 21.08 2.65 0.26
N ILE A 4 20.39 2.77 -0.87
CA ILE A 4 20.63 1.98 -2.08
C ILE A 4 21.00 2.94 -3.22
N ALA A 5 22.09 2.67 -3.93
CA ALA A 5 22.50 3.42 -5.11
C ALA A 5 22.20 2.60 -6.37
N GLY A 6 21.48 3.20 -7.33
CA GLY A 6 21.06 2.54 -8.56
C GLY A 6 22.15 2.44 -9.61
N ALA A 7 23.10 3.39 -9.67
CA ALA A 7 24.21 3.41 -10.62
C ALA A 7 23.78 3.20 -12.09
N GLY A 8 22.64 3.76 -12.48
CA GLY A 8 22.05 3.64 -13.82
C GLY A 8 21.21 2.37 -14.03
N ALA A 9 21.05 1.51 -13.01
CA ALA A 9 20.29 0.27 -13.14
C ALA A 9 18.81 0.55 -13.48
N PRO A 10 18.20 -0.24 -14.37
CA PRO A 10 16.77 -0.17 -14.60
C PRO A 10 16.00 -0.59 -13.34
N ALA A 11 14.87 0.06 -13.09
CA ALA A 11 13.97 -0.25 -11.98
C ALA A 11 12.51 -0.29 -12.46
N VAL A 12 11.73 -1.14 -11.81
CA VAL A 12 10.28 -1.24 -12.02
C VAL A 12 9.59 -0.71 -10.77
N ALA A 13 8.79 0.35 -10.91
CA ALA A 13 8.04 0.95 -9.81
C ALA A 13 6.69 0.26 -9.63
N GLY A 14 6.28 -0.03 -8.39
CA GLY A 14 5.01 -0.69 -8.09
C GLY A 14 4.30 -0.04 -6.90
N ALA A 15 3.04 0.32 -7.07
CA ALA A 15 2.16 0.79 -5.99
C ALA A 15 0.95 -0.13 -5.85
N VAL A 16 0.62 -0.56 -4.63
CA VAL A 16 -0.59 -1.33 -4.35
C VAL A 16 -1.60 -0.45 -3.64
N TYR A 17 -2.87 -0.46 -4.08
CA TYR A 17 -3.89 0.42 -3.52
C TYR A 17 -5.25 -0.26 -3.34
N GLY A 18 -5.96 0.17 -2.30
CA GLY A 18 -7.27 -0.36 -1.88
C GLY A 18 -8.46 0.17 -2.67
N ASN A 19 -8.33 0.38 -3.99
CA ASN A 19 -9.44 0.82 -4.87
C ASN A 19 -9.99 2.26 -4.64
N ARG A 20 -9.42 3.03 -3.70
CA ARG A 20 -9.71 4.47 -3.54
C ARG A 20 -9.00 5.30 -4.62
N ALA A 21 -7.69 5.48 -4.42
CA ALA A 21 -6.76 6.14 -5.30
C ALA A 21 -5.34 5.88 -4.79
N PHE A 22 -4.37 5.77 -5.70
CA PHE A 22 -2.95 5.78 -5.37
C PHE A 22 -2.35 7.20 -5.37
N GLU A 23 -3.13 8.22 -5.76
CA GLU A 23 -2.71 9.63 -5.82
C GLU A 23 -1.35 9.78 -6.52
N ASP A 24 -0.41 10.47 -5.88
CA ASP A 24 0.94 10.70 -6.40
C ASP A 24 1.94 9.60 -6.00
N ALA A 25 1.51 8.52 -5.32
CA ALA A 25 2.43 7.55 -4.73
C ALA A 25 3.35 6.88 -5.75
N LEU A 26 2.85 6.62 -6.96
CA LEU A 26 3.65 6.03 -8.03
C LEU A 26 4.64 7.05 -8.61
N LEU A 27 4.22 8.31 -8.78
CA LEU A 27 5.08 9.42 -9.20
C LEU A 27 6.21 9.67 -8.18
N GLU A 28 5.85 9.72 -6.90
CA GLU A 28 6.80 9.89 -5.80
C GLU A 28 7.81 8.74 -5.75
N LEU A 29 7.38 7.49 -5.99
CA LEU A 29 8.28 6.35 -6.07
C LEU A 29 9.25 6.46 -7.25
N CYS A 30 8.78 6.86 -8.44
CA CYS A 30 9.64 7.10 -9.60
C CYS A 30 10.68 8.21 -9.33
N ASP A 31 10.27 9.30 -8.67
CA ASP A 31 11.18 10.38 -8.30
C ASP A 31 12.22 9.94 -7.27
N LEU A 32 11.82 9.14 -6.29
CA LEU A 32 12.74 8.55 -5.32
C LEU A 32 13.75 7.60 -5.97
N LEU A 33 13.31 6.77 -6.91
CA LEU A 33 14.20 5.88 -7.67
C LEU A 33 15.20 6.70 -8.51
N THR A 34 14.72 7.70 -9.24
CA THR A 34 15.54 8.60 -10.07
C THR A 34 16.56 9.35 -9.22
N ALA A 35 16.16 9.88 -8.05
CA ALA A 35 17.05 10.57 -7.11
C ALA A 35 18.17 9.66 -6.56
N GLN A 36 18.01 8.35 -6.66
CA GLN A 36 19.02 7.36 -6.28
C GLN A 36 19.79 6.79 -7.49
N ALA A 37 19.71 7.45 -8.64
CA ALA A 37 20.33 7.03 -9.89
C ALA A 37 19.84 5.68 -10.43
N PHE A 38 18.61 5.27 -10.11
CA PHE A 38 17.92 4.24 -10.91
C PHE A 38 17.26 4.87 -12.14
N VAL A 39 16.96 4.05 -13.13
CA VAL A 39 16.16 4.44 -14.29
C VAL A 39 14.80 3.73 -14.21
N PRO A 40 13.71 4.40 -13.81
CA PRO A 40 12.38 3.78 -13.74
C PRO A 40 11.88 3.43 -15.14
N VAL A 41 12.14 2.21 -15.60
CA VAL A 41 11.81 1.78 -16.98
C VAL A 41 10.37 1.35 -17.12
N ALA A 42 9.68 1.03 -16.02
CA ALA A 42 8.28 0.65 -16.04
C ALA A 42 7.65 0.96 -14.69
N ALA A 43 6.33 1.10 -14.68
CA ALA A 43 5.58 1.39 -13.47
C ALA A 43 4.22 0.70 -13.48
N GLY A 44 3.71 0.32 -12.31
CA GLY A 44 2.37 -0.27 -12.18
C GLY A 44 1.67 0.13 -10.89
N ALA A 45 0.36 0.36 -10.98
CA ALA A 45 -0.55 0.53 -9.87
C ALA A 45 -1.53 -0.65 -9.82
N PHE A 46 -1.44 -1.44 -8.76
CA PHE A 46 -2.12 -2.73 -8.63
C PHE A 46 -3.20 -2.70 -7.55
N ILE A 47 -4.36 -3.27 -7.87
CA ILE A 47 -5.50 -3.35 -6.97
C ILE A 47 -5.24 -4.40 -5.88
N ALA A 48 -5.65 -4.06 -4.66
CA ALA A 48 -5.84 -5.02 -3.59
C ALA A 48 -7.11 -4.68 -2.80
N GLU A 49 -7.60 -5.64 -2.05
CA GLU A 49 -8.64 -5.43 -1.05
C GLU A 49 -8.24 -4.33 -0.04
N HIS A 50 -9.19 -3.45 0.28
CA HIS A 50 -8.89 -2.31 1.14
C HIS A 50 -8.68 -2.75 2.60
N SER A 51 -7.55 -2.34 3.19
CA SER A 51 -7.12 -2.78 4.53
C SER A 51 -8.02 -2.35 5.70
N MET A 52 -8.61 -1.15 5.63
CA MET A 52 -9.53 -0.62 6.66
C MET A 52 -10.99 -1.03 6.48
N LEU A 53 -11.42 -1.37 5.25
CA LEU A 53 -12.81 -1.71 4.93
C LEU A 53 -12.80 -2.78 3.85
N ARG A 54 -12.72 -4.05 4.28
CA ARG A 54 -12.49 -5.20 3.40
C ARG A 54 -13.62 -5.48 2.40
N THR A 55 -14.76 -4.80 2.52
CA THR A 55 -15.82 -4.86 1.50
C THR A 55 -15.41 -4.11 0.22
N VAL A 56 -14.49 -3.15 0.29
CA VAL A 56 -14.00 -2.41 -0.88
C VAL A 56 -12.91 -3.23 -1.56
N ALA A 57 -13.14 -3.57 -2.84
CA ALA A 57 -12.30 -4.50 -3.60
C ALA A 57 -12.13 -5.87 -2.90
N ALA A 58 -13.20 -6.36 -2.27
CA ALA A 58 -13.22 -7.66 -1.60
C ALA A 58 -12.71 -8.78 -2.50
N GLY A 59 -11.82 -9.62 -1.97
CA GLY A 59 -11.27 -10.77 -2.70
C GLY A 59 -10.26 -10.43 -3.80
N ARG A 60 -9.83 -9.16 -3.93
CA ARG A 60 -8.84 -8.73 -4.92
C ARG A 60 -7.41 -8.73 -4.31
N PRO A 61 -6.37 -9.13 -5.04
CA PRO A 61 -6.37 -9.44 -6.47
C PRO A 61 -7.11 -10.75 -6.81
N ASP A 62 -7.92 -10.71 -7.86
CA ASP A 62 -8.60 -11.87 -8.43
C ASP A 62 -7.84 -12.45 -9.65
N ALA A 63 -8.37 -13.50 -10.27
CA ALA A 63 -7.72 -14.14 -11.42
C ALA A 63 -7.46 -13.19 -12.59
N ARG A 64 -8.32 -12.20 -12.82
CA ARG A 64 -8.13 -11.22 -13.88
C ARG A 64 -6.99 -10.25 -13.53
N ASP A 65 -6.90 -9.83 -12.27
CA ASP A 65 -5.78 -8.98 -11.83
C ASP A 65 -4.45 -9.70 -11.97
N MET A 66 -4.42 -10.99 -11.62
CA MET A 66 -3.22 -11.79 -11.75
C MET A 66 -2.80 -11.92 -13.21
N GLN A 67 -3.73 -12.09 -14.15
CA GLN A 67 -3.43 -12.08 -15.59
C GLN A 67 -2.86 -10.74 -16.06
N GLU A 68 -3.41 -9.61 -15.59
CA GLU A 68 -2.90 -8.27 -15.92
C GLU A 68 -1.48 -8.05 -15.35
N ILE A 69 -1.20 -8.54 -14.13
CA ILE A 69 0.13 -8.49 -13.50
C ILE A 69 1.14 -9.34 -14.26
N GLU A 70 0.75 -10.56 -14.67
CA GLU A 70 1.60 -11.46 -15.44
C GLU A 70 1.94 -10.89 -16.83
N ALA A 71 0.94 -10.33 -17.52
CA ALA A 71 1.13 -9.66 -18.80
C ALA A 71 2.07 -8.45 -18.68
N PHE A 72 1.93 -7.65 -17.62
CA PHE A 72 2.84 -6.55 -17.34
C PHE A 72 4.27 -7.05 -17.10
N ALA A 73 4.46 -8.08 -16.29
CA ALA A 73 5.77 -8.64 -16.02
C ALA A 73 6.47 -9.14 -17.31
N ALA A 74 5.71 -9.81 -18.19
CA ALA A 74 6.23 -10.25 -19.49
C ALA A 74 6.67 -9.08 -20.38
N ALA A 75 5.86 -8.01 -20.45
CA ALA A 75 6.18 -6.83 -21.25
C ALA A 75 7.38 -6.04 -20.69
N VAL A 76 7.52 -6.00 -19.35
CA VAL A 76 8.72 -5.44 -18.69
C VAL A 76 9.96 -6.26 -19.08
N GLN A 77 9.88 -7.58 -19.04
CA GLN A 77 11.00 -8.45 -19.41
C GLN A 77 11.44 -8.19 -20.86
N GLU A 78 10.49 -8.14 -21.81
CA GLU A 78 10.79 -7.83 -23.20
C GLU A 78 11.44 -6.44 -23.37
N LYS A 79 10.96 -5.43 -22.62
CA LYS A 79 11.56 -4.10 -22.63
C LYS A 79 13.01 -4.13 -22.12
N LEU A 80 13.29 -4.86 -21.05
CA LEU A 80 14.64 -5.03 -20.51
C LEU A 80 15.56 -5.76 -21.48
N ASP A 81 15.10 -6.85 -22.08
CA ASP A 81 15.89 -7.67 -23.03
C ASP A 81 16.25 -6.88 -24.30
N SER A 82 15.40 -5.94 -24.71
CA SER A 82 15.66 -5.04 -25.83
C SER A 82 16.61 -3.88 -25.51
N CYS A 83 17.18 -3.83 -24.30
CA CYS A 83 18.02 -2.74 -23.77
C CYS A 83 17.37 -1.35 -23.86
N ARG A 84 16.03 -1.28 -23.96
CA ARG A 84 15.27 -0.02 -23.99
C ARG A 84 15.07 0.50 -22.58
N HIS A 85 16.10 1.12 -22.01
CA HIS A 85 16.05 1.64 -20.64
C HIS A 85 15.53 3.08 -20.55
N ALA A 86 14.58 3.47 -21.40
CA ALA A 86 13.98 4.80 -21.29
C ALA A 86 13.08 4.88 -20.05
N ALA A 87 13.24 5.96 -19.28
CA ALA A 87 12.40 6.25 -18.12
C ALA A 87 10.93 6.43 -18.55
N VAL A 88 10.02 5.88 -17.75
CA VAL A 88 8.58 5.95 -17.98
C VAL A 88 7.98 7.22 -17.39
N SER A 89 6.92 7.73 -18.03
CA SER A 89 6.09 8.81 -17.48
C SER A 89 4.85 8.24 -16.81
N VAL A 90 4.53 8.71 -15.60
CA VAL A 90 3.40 8.24 -14.79
C VAL A 90 2.53 9.42 -14.34
N PRO A 91 1.21 9.21 -14.09
CA PRO A 91 0.34 10.28 -13.61
C PRO A 91 0.69 10.69 -12.18
N GLY A 92 0.31 11.91 -11.83
CA GLY A 92 0.47 12.50 -10.50
C GLY A 92 0.76 14.00 -10.59
N SER A 93 0.90 14.63 -9.44
CA SER A 93 1.12 16.06 -9.30
C SER A 93 2.35 16.36 -8.45
N ARG A 94 3.00 17.50 -8.72
CA ARG A 94 4.03 18.10 -7.87
C ARG A 94 3.59 19.53 -7.51
N PRO A 95 3.63 19.95 -6.23
CA PRO A 95 3.99 19.16 -5.05
C PRO A 95 3.00 18.01 -4.78
N TYR A 96 3.48 16.94 -4.15
CA TYR A 96 2.66 15.76 -3.86
C TYR A 96 1.53 16.08 -2.87
N CYS A 97 0.46 15.29 -2.91
CA CYS A 97 -0.68 15.40 -2.02
C CYS A 97 -0.23 15.30 -0.54
N ALA A 98 -0.48 16.36 0.22
CA ALA A 98 -0.23 16.36 1.66
C ALA A 98 -1.21 15.39 2.36
N GLY A 99 -0.67 14.34 2.98
CA GLY A 99 -1.45 13.43 3.81
C GLY A 99 -2.12 14.18 4.96
N LYS A 100 -3.43 13.97 5.15
CA LYS A 100 -4.15 14.49 6.32
C LYS A 100 -4.12 13.42 7.42
N PRO A 101 -3.42 13.63 8.55
CA PRO A 101 -3.42 12.65 9.63
C PRO A 101 -4.85 12.48 10.14
N LEU A 102 -5.32 11.25 10.11
CA LEU A 102 -6.56 10.88 10.79
C LEU A 102 -6.17 10.48 12.21
N PRO A 103 -6.80 11.06 13.27
CA PRO A 103 -6.56 10.66 14.65
C PRO A 103 -7.25 9.32 14.95
N LEU A 104 -7.03 8.33 14.09
CA LEU A 104 -7.65 7.02 14.11
C LEU A 104 -6.55 5.98 14.26
N ARG A 105 -6.73 5.04 15.19
CA ARG A 105 -5.77 3.97 15.48
C ARG A 105 -6.52 2.70 15.86
N PRO A 106 -6.08 1.50 15.44
CA PRO A 106 -6.67 0.27 15.93
C PRO A 106 -6.45 0.12 17.43
N GLN A 107 -7.49 -0.26 18.16
CA GLN A 107 -7.47 -0.50 19.61
C GLN A 107 -7.62 -1.99 19.88
N ALA A 108 -7.04 -2.46 20.99
CA ALA A 108 -7.26 -3.81 21.47
C ALA A 108 -8.53 -3.87 22.34
N SER A 109 -9.23 -5.00 22.25
CA SER A 109 -10.33 -5.40 23.14
C SER A 109 -9.78 -6.25 24.28
N ASP A 110 -10.67 -6.57 25.23
CA ASP A 110 -10.47 -7.52 26.33
C ASP A 110 -10.03 -8.93 25.87
N ARG A 111 -10.26 -9.30 24.60
CA ARG A 111 -9.77 -10.55 24.00
C ARG A 111 -8.25 -10.59 23.82
N CYS A 112 -7.54 -9.48 24.07
CA CYS A 112 -6.09 -9.42 23.96
C CYS A 112 -5.45 -10.29 25.05
N VAL A 113 -4.57 -11.21 24.63
CA VAL A 113 -3.76 -12.06 25.54
C VAL A 113 -2.30 -11.65 25.58
N SER A 114 -1.99 -10.42 25.17
CA SER A 114 -0.64 -9.85 25.20
C SER A 114 0.45 -10.69 24.51
N CYS A 115 0.10 -11.44 23.46
CA CYS A 115 1.07 -12.29 22.72
C CYS A 115 2.18 -11.52 21.95
N GLY A 116 2.05 -10.20 21.82
CA GLY A 116 3.04 -9.32 21.18
C GLY A 116 3.20 -9.46 19.66
N LEU A 117 2.42 -10.33 18.98
CA LEU A 117 2.57 -10.54 17.53
C LEU A 117 2.32 -9.26 16.72
N CYS A 118 1.33 -8.46 17.13
CA CYS A 118 1.02 -7.17 16.52
C CYS A 118 2.18 -6.16 16.64
N ALA A 119 2.89 -6.15 17.77
CA ALA A 119 4.08 -5.32 17.98
C ALA A 119 5.21 -5.75 17.05
N ARG A 120 5.55 -7.04 17.05
CA ARG A 120 6.62 -7.62 16.20
C ARG A 120 6.39 -7.42 14.70
N ARG A 121 5.13 -7.30 14.27
CA ARG A 121 4.75 -7.14 12.85
C ARG A 121 4.41 -5.70 12.47
N CYS A 122 4.57 -4.74 13.37
CA CYS A 122 4.31 -3.33 13.06
C CYS A 122 5.46 -2.78 12.20
N PRO A 123 5.22 -2.33 10.96
CA PRO A 123 6.29 -1.86 10.06
C PRO A 123 6.95 -0.55 10.54
N VAL A 124 6.28 0.18 11.42
CA VAL A 124 6.68 1.51 11.91
C VAL A 124 6.86 1.54 13.43
N GLY A 125 6.86 0.37 14.09
CA GLY A 125 7.10 0.28 15.54
C GLY A 125 6.07 1.00 16.43
N ALA A 126 4.87 1.26 15.93
CA ALA A 126 3.85 2.04 16.65
C ALA A 126 3.16 1.31 17.81
N ILE A 127 3.51 0.05 18.09
CA ILE A 127 2.89 -0.74 19.15
C ILE A 127 4.01 -1.15 20.11
N PRO A 128 3.97 -0.71 21.39
CA PRO A 128 4.99 -1.08 22.37
C PRO A 128 5.02 -2.60 22.60
N PRO A 129 6.20 -3.24 22.62
CA PRO A 129 6.32 -4.68 22.85
C PRO A 129 5.81 -5.14 24.24
N ASP A 130 5.97 -4.29 25.25
CA ASP A 130 5.57 -4.48 26.65
C ASP A 130 4.09 -4.10 26.91
N ALA A 131 3.49 -3.29 26.03
CA ALA A 131 2.07 -2.94 26.05
C ALA A 131 1.40 -3.15 24.68
N PRO A 132 1.25 -4.41 24.20
CA PRO A 132 0.77 -4.74 22.86
C PRO A 132 -0.73 -4.43 22.63
N ASP A 133 -1.45 -4.06 23.68
CA ASP A 133 -2.81 -3.54 23.69
C ASP A 133 -2.90 -2.06 23.28
N LYS A 134 -1.79 -1.32 23.36
CA LYS A 134 -1.71 0.11 23.02
C LYS A 134 -1.27 0.35 21.57
N THR A 135 -1.54 1.57 21.08
CA THR A 135 -1.07 2.07 19.78
C THR A 135 -0.61 3.51 19.91
N GLY A 136 0.64 3.77 19.60
CA GLY A 136 1.28 5.09 19.64
C GLY A 136 1.06 5.92 18.38
N GLU A 137 1.69 7.09 18.37
CA GLU A 137 1.45 8.13 17.38
C GLU A 137 2.00 7.81 15.99
N ALA A 138 3.09 7.04 15.91
CA ALA A 138 3.73 6.61 14.67
C ALA A 138 2.86 5.68 13.79
N CYS A 139 1.64 5.35 14.22
CA CYS A 139 0.73 4.47 13.48
C CYS A 139 0.33 5.08 12.13
N ILE A 140 0.66 4.37 11.05
CA ILE A 140 0.32 4.75 9.67
C ILE A 140 -0.98 4.11 9.16
N LEU A 141 -1.82 3.56 10.04
CA LEU A 141 -3.10 2.92 9.68
C LEU A 141 -3.00 1.77 8.65
N CYS A 142 -1.87 1.07 8.55
CA CYS A 142 -1.69 -0.05 7.63
C CYS A 142 -2.55 -1.29 7.96
N MET A 143 -3.21 -1.32 9.13
CA MET A 143 -4.06 -2.41 9.63
C MET A 143 -3.38 -3.77 9.79
N ARG A 144 -2.05 -3.87 9.65
CA ARG A 144 -1.31 -5.13 9.81
C ARG A 144 -1.56 -5.78 11.18
N CYS A 145 -1.66 -4.98 12.24
CA CYS A 145 -1.93 -5.46 13.60
C CYS A 145 -3.31 -6.10 13.76
N VAL A 146 -4.30 -5.67 12.98
CA VAL A 146 -5.64 -6.26 12.93
C VAL A 146 -5.59 -7.59 12.19
N ALA A 147 -5.00 -7.58 10.99
CA ALA A 147 -4.93 -8.77 10.13
C ALA A 147 -4.18 -9.95 10.75
N VAL A 148 -3.11 -9.70 11.52
CA VAL A 148 -2.28 -10.77 12.12
C VAL A 148 -2.73 -11.20 13.51
N CYS A 149 -3.73 -10.55 14.11
CA CYS A 149 -4.10 -10.86 15.50
C CYS A 149 -4.83 -12.21 15.58
N PRO A 150 -4.28 -13.25 16.24
CA PRO A 150 -4.90 -14.57 16.28
C PRO A 150 -6.18 -14.60 17.12
N ARG A 151 -6.34 -13.63 18.03
CA ARG A 151 -7.54 -13.46 18.86
C ARG A 151 -8.57 -12.51 18.23
N GLN A 152 -8.26 -11.97 17.05
CA GLN A 152 -9.02 -10.89 16.41
C GLN A 152 -9.28 -9.71 17.38
N ALA A 153 -8.39 -9.51 18.36
CA ALA A 153 -8.62 -8.60 19.46
C ALA A 153 -8.45 -7.13 19.07
N ARG A 154 -7.93 -6.83 17.88
CA ARG A 154 -7.65 -5.46 17.42
C ARG A 154 -8.61 -5.05 16.32
N ALA A 155 -9.16 -3.84 16.40
CA ALA A 155 -10.02 -3.27 15.37
C ALA A 155 -9.98 -1.74 15.40
N LEU A 156 -10.51 -1.09 14.37
CA LEU A 156 -10.83 0.33 14.47
C LEU A 156 -11.92 0.53 15.53
N PRO A 157 -11.88 1.62 16.32
CA PRO A 157 -12.99 2.02 17.17
C PRO A 157 -14.27 2.19 16.34
N PRO A 158 -15.47 1.93 16.91
CA PRO A 158 -16.74 1.99 16.18
C PRO A 158 -16.95 3.30 15.39
N ALA A 159 -16.70 4.46 16.01
CA ALA A 159 -16.80 5.75 15.35
C ALA A 159 -15.83 5.90 14.16
N GLY A 160 -14.62 5.34 14.29
CA GLY A 160 -13.63 5.30 13.23
C GLY A 160 -14.04 4.42 12.06
N LEU A 161 -14.59 3.23 12.34
CA LEU A 161 -15.12 2.35 11.31
C LEU A 161 -16.29 3.00 10.56
N MET A 162 -17.21 3.65 11.27
CA MET A 162 -18.31 4.40 10.64
C MET A 162 -17.81 5.52 9.72
N ALA A 163 -16.78 6.27 10.15
CA ALA A 163 -16.19 7.33 9.33
C ALA A 163 -15.50 6.78 8.07
N VAL A 164 -14.83 5.62 8.18
CA VAL A 164 -14.26 4.93 7.01
C VAL A 164 -15.36 4.44 6.08
N GLN A 165 -16.44 3.84 6.62
CA GLN A 165 -17.59 3.39 5.85
C GLN A 165 -18.26 4.55 5.08
N ALA A 166 -18.47 5.69 5.73
CA ALA A 166 -19.07 6.85 5.09
C ALA A 166 -18.24 7.38 3.90
N LYS A 167 -16.90 7.30 4.01
CA LYS A 167 -15.98 7.79 2.97
C LYS A 167 -15.77 6.80 1.83
N LEU A 168 -15.68 5.51 2.14
CA LEU A 168 -15.25 4.48 1.19
C LEU A 168 -16.37 3.54 0.76
N GLY A 169 -17.51 3.52 1.45
CA GLY A 169 -18.59 2.56 1.24
C GLY A 169 -19.12 2.56 -0.20
N GLY A 170 -19.18 3.73 -0.84
CA GLY A 170 -19.56 3.86 -2.26
C GLY A 170 -18.62 3.15 -3.25
N LEU A 171 -17.37 2.87 -2.86
CA LEU A 171 -16.41 2.14 -3.68
C LEU A 171 -16.60 0.62 -3.67
N THR A 172 -17.49 0.10 -2.81
CA THR A 172 -17.79 -1.35 -2.74
C THR A 172 -18.30 -1.90 -4.07
N GLN A 173 -19.02 -1.07 -4.85
CA GLN A 173 -19.59 -1.44 -6.15
C GLN A 173 -18.72 -0.99 -7.33
N VAL A 174 -17.58 -0.34 -7.08
CA VAL A 174 -16.71 0.19 -8.12
C VAL A 174 -15.59 -0.81 -8.38
N ARG A 175 -15.51 -1.33 -9.60
CA ARG A 175 -14.35 -2.09 -10.07
C ARG A 175 -13.37 -1.15 -10.77
N ARG A 176 -12.20 -0.93 -10.18
CA ARG A 176 -11.03 -0.42 -10.91
C ARG A 176 -10.15 -1.59 -11.33
N GLU A 177 -9.42 -1.38 -12.42
CA GLU A 177 -8.44 -2.32 -12.96
C GLU A 177 -7.02 -1.88 -12.58
N ASN A 178 -6.04 -2.76 -12.81
CA ASN A 178 -4.64 -2.38 -12.70
C ASN A 178 -4.29 -1.35 -13.79
N GLN A 179 -3.33 -0.48 -13.49
CA GLN A 179 -2.81 0.49 -14.46
C GLN A 179 -1.32 0.31 -14.58
N THR A 180 -0.81 0.30 -15.80
CA THR A 180 0.59 0.01 -16.09
C THR A 180 1.14 0.98 -17.13
N TRP A 181 2.43 1.27 -17.01
CA TRP A 181 3.18 2.15 -17.89
C TRP A 181 4.51 1.48 -18.24
N LEU A 182 4.81 1.42 -19.53
CA LEU A 182 6.03 0.87 -20.12
C LEU A 182 6.73 1.94 -20.94
#